data_AF-A0A2M8EIS0-F1
#
_entry.id   AF-A0A2M8EIS0-F1
#
_cell.length_a   1.000
_cell.length_b   1.000
_cell.length_c   1.000
_cell.angle_alpha   90.00
_cell.angle_beta   90.00
_cell.angle_gamma   90.00
#
_symmetry.space_group_name_H-M   'P 1'
#
loop_
_entity.id
_entity.type
_entity.pdbx_description
1 polymer ?
#
loop_
_entity_poly.entity_id
_entity_poly.type
_entity_poly.pdbx_seq_one_letter_code
_entity_poly.pdbx_strand_id
1 'polypeptide(L)'
;MTTRRVFMMQSVVGASALASGVAMAATPVAETDANAKALGYSSDATKSKHAKYKAPAACGNCALFQGKAGAASGGCPLFAGKEVSAKGWCSAYAKKA
;
A
#
# COMPACT_ATOMS: atom_id res chain seq x y z
N MET A 1 40.96 28.00 41.56
CA MET A 1 40.04 28.10 40.41
C MET A 1 39.57 26.71 40.02
N THR A 2 38.25 26.55 39.94
CA THR A 2 37.53 25.61 39.05
C THR A 2 37.56 24.10 39.35
N THR A 3 36.55 23.73 40.15
CA THR A 3 35.56 22.67 39.89
C THR A 3 35.98 21.20 39.95
N ARG A 4 35.98 20.71 41.20
CA ARG A 4 35.55 19.36 41.57
C ARG A 4 34.02 19.25 41.38
N ARG A 5 33.52 18.05 41.01
CA ARG A 5 32.11 17.59 41.09
C ARG A 5 31.18 17.93 39.91
N VAL A 6 31.38 17.28 38.76
CA VAL A 6 30.26 16.91 37.86
C VAL A 6 30.56 15.54 37.22
N PHE A 7 30.81 14.54 38.06
CA PHE A 7 30.77 13.13 37.66
C PHE A 7 29.71 12.50 38.55
N MET A 8 28.71 11.86 37.94
CA MET A 8 27.48 11.29 38.52
C MET A 8 26.23 12.18 38.46
N MET A 9 25.19 11.54 37.88
CA MET A 9 23.76 11.85 37.91
C MET A 9 23.23 12.93 36.97
N GLN A 10 22.97 12.52 35.72
CA GLN A 10 21.73 12.89 35.04
C GLN A 10 21.17 11.66 34.33
N SER A 11 20.23 11.01 35.02
CA SER A 11 19.21 10.14 34.46
C SER A 11 18.45 10.85 33.34
N VAL A 12 18.59 10.39 32.11
CA VAL A 12 17.62 10.63 31.03
C VAL A 12 16.97 9.31 30.69
N VAL A 13 15.75 9.17 31.19
CA VAL A 13 14.71 8.28 30.69
C VAL A 13 14.44 8.66 29.24
N GLY A 14 14.41 7.68 28.34
CA GLY A 14 13.78 7.83 27.02
C GLY A 14 14.57 7.23 25.87
N ALA A 15 13.81 6.67 24.92
CA ALA A 15 14.24 5.94 23.72
C ALA A 15 14.69 4.49 24.04
N SER A 16 14.01 3.44 23.61
CA SER A 16 13.17 3.32 22.42
C SER A 16 12.19 2.17 22.63
N ALA A 17 10.90 2.49 22.69
CA ALA A 17 9.89 1.53 22.33
C ALA A 17 10.14 1.16 20.85
N LEU A 18 10.79 0.03 20.63
CA LEU A 18 10.70 -0.69 19.37
C LEU A 18 9.23 -1.09 19.24
N ALA A 19 8.41 -0.18 18.73
CA ALA A 19 7.17 -0.53 18.08
C ALA A 19 7.59 -1.33 16.84
N SER A 20 7.80 -2.63 17.05
CA SER A 20 7.78 -3.63 16.01
C SER A 20 6.43 -3.48 15.33
N GLY A 21 6.37 -2.62 14.32
CA GLY A 21 5.22 -2.48 13.46
C GLY A 21 4.99 -3.86 12.88
N VAL A 22 4.03 -4.58 13.45
CA VAL A 22 3.56 -5.82 12.87
C VAL A 22 3.07 -5.38 11.49
N ALA A 23 3.83 -5.73 10.46
CA ALA A 23 3.37 -5.59 9.10
C ALA A 23 2.16 -6.52 9.00
N MET A 24 0.98 -6.00 9.32
CA MET A 24 -0.28 -6.65 9.04
C MET A 24 -0.27 -6.85 7.54
N ALA A 25 0.07 -8.06 7.11
CA ALA A 25 0.03 -8.44 5.71
C ALA A 25 -1.40 -8.23 5.25
N ALA A 26 -1.64 -7.12 4.56
CA ALA A 26 -2.96 -6.75 4.14
C ALA A 26 -3.46 -7.80 3.14
N THR A 27 -4.72 -8.19 3.28
CA THR A 27 -5.27 -9.31 2.51
C THR A 27 -5.37 -8.91 1.04
N PRO A 28 -4.85 -9.70 0.09
CA PRO A 28 -4.99 -9.37 -1.33
C PRO A 28 -6.47 -9.45 -1.76
N VAL A 29 -6.85 -8.59 -2.71
CA VAL A 29 -8.16 -8.68 -3.36
C VAL A 29 -8.24 -9.96 -4.17
N ALA A 30 -9.24 -10.80 -3.88
CA ALA A 30 -9.54 -11.97 -4.68
C ALA A 30 -10.45 -11.56 -5.84
N GLU A 31 -10.18 -12.03 -7.05
CA GLU A 31 -11.04 -11.78 -8.23
C GLU A 31 -12.46 -12.37 -8.06
N THR A 32 -12.64 -13.25 -7.08
CA THR A 32 -13.93 -13.83 -6.69
C THR A 32 -14.71 -12.98 -5.70
N ASP A 33 -14.11 -11.97 -5.06
CA ASP A 33 -14.81 -11.07 -4.15
C ASP A 33 -15.94 -10.34 -4.89
N ALA A 34 -17.09 -10.13 -4.23
CA ALA A 34 -18.26 -9.51 -4.86
C ALA A 34 -17.93 -8.14 -5.49
N ASN A 35 -17.16 -7.32 -4.78
CA ASN A 35 -16.74 -6.00 -5.27
C ASN A 35 -15.70 -6.10 -6.41
N ALA A 36 -14.81 -7.11 -6.37
CA ALA A 36 -13.86 -7.38 -7.44
C ALA A 36 -14.58 -7.78 -8.74
N LYS A 37 -15.60 -8.65 -8.64
CA LYS A 37 -16.46 -9.02 -9.77
C LYS A 37 -17.23 -7.82 -10.30
N ALA A 38 -17.83 -7.00 -9.43
CA ALA A 38 -18.60 -5.83 -9.83
C ALA A 38 -17.74 -4.81 -10.59
N LEU A 39 -16.49 -4.62 -10.18
CA LEU A 39 -15.54 -3.72 -10.85
C LEU A 39 -14.75 -4.39 -11.97
N GLY A 40 -14.95 -5.69 -12.23
CA GLY A 40 -14.15 -6.44 -13.20
C GLY A 40 -12.65 -6.39 -12.91
N TYR A 41 -12.28 -6.48 -11.64
CA TYR A 41 -10.88 -6.49 -11.22
C TYR A 41 -10.17 -7.74 -11.71
N SER A 42 -8.97 -7.54 -12.26
CA SER A 42 -7.99 -8.59 -12.46
C SER A 42 -6.68 -8.21 -11.78
N SER A 43 -6.05 -9.19 -11.16
CA SER A 43 -4.72 -9.11 -10.55
C SER A 43 -3.59 -8.90 -11.57
N ASP A 44 -3.86 -9.15 -12.85
CA ASP A 44 -2.98 -8.94 -13.99
C ASP A 44 -3.72 -8.26 -15.13
N ALA A 45 -3.40 -6.99 -15.37
CA ALA A 45 -4.03 -6.15 -16.38
C ALA A 45 -3.93 -6.75 -17.79
N THR A 46 -2.89 -7.52 -18.09
CA THR A 46 -2.72 -8.17 -19.41
C THR A 46 -3.75 -9.27 -19.67
N LYS A 47 -4.36 -9.81 -18.61
CA LYS A 47 -5.42 -10.82 -18.66
C LYS A 47 -6.82 -10.20 -18.63
N SER A 48 -6.92 -8.88 -18.47
CA SER A 48 -8.20 -8.18 -18.49
C SER A 48 -8.85 -8.28 -19.87
N LYS A 49 -10.06 -8.83 -19.91
CA LYS A 49 -10.91 -8.88 -21.12
C LYS A 49 -11.95 -7.75 -21.15
N HIS A 50 -11.87 -6.82 -20.20
CA HIS A 50 -12.86 -5.77 -20.07
C HIS A 50 -12.72 -4.74 -21.20
N ALA A 51 -13.82 -4.36 -21.85
CA ALA A 51 -13.82 -3.42 -22.97
C ALA A 51 -13.18 -2.04 -22.70
N LYS A 52 -13.14 -1.60 -21.42
CA LYS A 52 -12.54 -0.34 -20.99
C LYS A 52 -11.03 -0.44 -20.78
N TYR A 53 -10.45 -1.64 -20.77
CA TYR A 53 -9.02 -1.83 -20.59
C TYR A 53 -8.26 -1.29 -21.81
N LYS A 54 -7.23 -0.49 -21.53
CA LYS A 54 -6.29 0.05 -22.53
C LYS A 54 -4.89 -0.02 -21.94
N ALA A 55 -4.01 -0.82 -22.56
CA ALA A 55 -2.62 -0.84 -22.15
C ALA A 55 -1.99 0.56 -22.31
N PRO A 56 -1.08 0.99 -21.42
CA PRO A 56 -0.51 0.25 -20.29
C PRO A 56 -1.21 0.52 -18.94
N ALA A 57 -2.55 0.58 -18.88
CA ALA A 57 -3.28 0.85 -17.64
C ALA A 57 -3.09 -0.24 -16.57
N ALA A 58 -2.65 0.13 -15.38
CA ALA A 58 -2.49 -0.79 -14.25
C ALA A 58 -2.70 -0.06 -12.92
N CYS A 59 -2.88 -0.77 -11.81
CA CYS A 59 -3.01 -0.14 -10.50
C CYS A 59 -1.78 0.74 -10.18
N GLY A 60 -0.56 0.31 -10.50
CA GLY A 60 0.66 1.08 -10.22
C GLY A 60 0.68 2.50 -10.83
N ASN A 61 0.03 2.69 -11.98
CA ASN A 61 -0.13 3.99 -12.64
C ASN A 61 -1.56 4.57 -12.53
N CYS A 62 -2.39 4.02 -11.63
CA CYS A 62 -3.73 4.49 -11.32
C CYS A 62 -3.71 5.55 -10.20
N ALA A 63 -4.43 6.66 -10.37
CA ALA A 63 -4.54 7.75 -9.40
C ALA A 63 -5.06 7.29 -8.03
N LEU A 64 -5.80 6.18 -7.98
CA LEU A 64 -6.38 5.62 -6.76
C LEU A 64 -5.45 4.66 -6.00
N PHE A 65 -4.30 4.31 -6.57
CA PHE A 65 -3.38 3.37 -5.94
C PHE A 65 -2.56 4.04 -4.85
N GLN A 66 -2.66 3.49 -3.64
CA GLN A 66 -2.04 4.02 -2.42
C GLN A 66 -0.75 3.28 -2.04
N GLY A 67 -0.28 2.34 -2.86
CA GLY A 67 1.02 1.70 -2.68
C GLY A 67 2.18 2.67 -2.99
N LYS A 68 3.32 2.42 -2.35
CA LYS A 68 4.57 3.16 -2.64
C LYS A 68 5.03 2.92 -4.07
N ALA A 69 5.83 3.84 -4.62
CA ALA A 69 6.46 3.63 -5.92
C ALA A 69 7.29 2.33 -5.92
N GLY A 70 7.09 1.48 -6.93
CA GLY A 70 7.75 0.17 -7.04
C GLY A 70 7.15 -0.94 -6.16
N ALA A 71 6.14 -0.66 -5.35
CA ALA A 71 5.47 -1.70 -4.57
C ALA A 71 4.73 -2.69 -5.48
N ALA A 72 4.80 -3.98 -5.16
CA ALA A 72 4.11 -5.03 -5.91
C ALA A 72 2.60 -5.04 -5.66
N SER A 73 2.18 -4.59 -4.48
CA SER A 73 0.79 -4.42 -4.07
C SER A 73 0.60 -3.10 -3.32
N GLY A 74 -0.65 -2.68 -3.15
CA GLY A 74 -0.98 -1.53 -2.34
C GLY A 74 -2.47 -1.33 -2.18
N GLY A 75 -2.84 -0.45 -1.25
CA GLY A 75 -4.24 -0.12 -1.01
C GLY A 75 -4.90 0.53 -2.22
N CYS A 76 -6.21 0.31 -2.35
CA CYS A 76 -7.09 1.03 -3.27
C CYS A 76 -8.36 1.36 -2.49
N PRO A 77 -8.86 2.63 -2.49
CA PRO A 77 -10.00 3.02 -1.67
C PRO A 77 -11.29 2.26 -2.04
N LEU A 78 -11.36 1.70 -3.25
CA LEU A 78 -12.48 0.86 -3.69
C LEU A 78 -12.47 -0.53 -3.07
N PHE A 79 -11.34 -0.98 -2.54
CA PHE A 79 -11.14 -2.29 -1.93
C PHE A 79 -10.69 -2.14 -0.47
N ALA A 80 -11.54 -1.51 0.35
CA ALA A 80 -11.24 -1.23 1.75
C ALA A 80 -10.76 -2.48 2.53
N GLY A 81 -9.66 -2.32 3.27
CA GLY A 81 -9.06 -3.40 4.06
C GLY A 81 -8.29 -4.45 3.24
N LYS A 82 -8.17 -4.27 1.91
CA LYS A 82 -7.47 -5.19 1.02
C LYS A 82 -6.45 -4.48 0.13
N GLU A 83 -5.54 -5.25 -0.44
CA GLU A 83 -4.55 -4.75 -1.40
C GLU A 83 -4.80 -5.23 -2.82
N VAL A 84 -4.62 -4.32 -3.77
CA VAL A 84 -4.60 -4.64 -5.19
C VAL A 84 -3.17 -4.86 -5.66
N SER A 85 -3.00 -5.73 -6.67
CA SER A 85 -1.74 -5.90 -7.38
C SER A 85 -1.41 -4.62 -8.14
N ALA A 86 -0.17 -4.13 -8.07
CA ALA A 86 0.28 -2.99 -8.87
C ALA A 86 0.21 -3.27 -10.38
N LYS A 87 0.25 -4.55 -10.78
CA LYS A 87 0.05 -5.00 -12.17
C LYS A 87 -1.42 -5.27 -12.49
N GLY A 88 -2.32 -5.17 -11.52
CA GLY A 88 -3.75 -5.40 -11.70
C GLY A 88 -4.46 -4.24 -12.38
N TRP A 89 -5.75 -4.40 -12.63
CA TRP A 89 -6.61 -3.39 -13.26
C TRP A 89 -8.07 -3.64 -12.88
N CYS A 90 -8.90 -2.59 -12.81
CA CYS A 90 -10.36 -2.69 -12.72
C CYS A 90 -11.03 -1.59 -13.54
N SER A 91 -12.34 -1.69 -13.75
CA SER A 91 -13.14 -0.79 -14.57
C SER A 91 -13.17 0.67 -14.08
N ALA A 92 -12.81 0.91 -12.83
CA ALA A 92 -12.68 2.22 -12.20
C ALA A 92 -11.25 2.82 -12.33
N TYR A 93 -10.39 2.23 -13.17
CA TYR A 93 -9.06 2.76 -13.45
C TYR A 93 -9.13 4.24 -13.85
N ALA A 94 -8.32 5.06 -13.19
CA ALA A 94 -8.11 6.47 -13.49
C ALA A 94 -6.61 6.71 -13.66
N LYS A 95 -6.18 7.20 -14.82
CA LYS A 95 -4.76 7.45 -15.09
C LYS A 95 -4.22 8.53 -14.13
N LYS A 96 -3.04 8.32 -13.54
CA LYS A 96 -2.31 9.39 -12.84
C LYS A 96 -2.04 10.55 -13.80
N ALA A 97 -2.28 11.78 -13.34
CA ALA A 97 -1.91 12.99 -14.06
C ALA A 97 -0.38 13.12 -14.15
#